data_AF-A0A0P0Y588-F1
#
_entry.id   AF-A0A0P0Y588-F1
#
_cell.length_a   1.000
_cell.length_b   1.000
_cell.length_c   1.000
_cell.angle_alpha   90.00
_cell.angle_beta   90.00
_cell.angle_gamma   90.00
#
_symmetry.space_group_name_H-M   'P 1'
#
loop_
_entity.id
_entity.type
_entity.pdbx_description
1 polymer ?
#
loop_
_entity_poly.entity_id
_entity_poly.type
_entity_poly.pdbx_seq_one_letter_code
_entity_poly.pdbx_strand_id
1 'polypeptide(L)'
;VRYLFSEQQEELVGVYASQLERDLCIELFVEMMELRLNSSLHTMFKLFLSAVEYLPFSSGDASKASLEEIIERVLSRSREPKPIKYDEDIFDVAEMHHLQALQKATVIQWLCFTPPSSIPDFQMISGKLLIRALMHSNTLFREFSLISMRRVPELPVGPHKLLAILAEPLKQKENLISLEDPEVSDNLREFEDWHEYYSLDATYRSWLKFEMENASISPEMLSAEEKSQAVAAAKETLELAFLLLYREDIPWLNAVESSPIEPSEHVFLELHATAILCLPSGECMLPDATSCTALTSALYSTVSETEVLHRQLKVDVNVSSKDPCCIQVSLLCLAVEGDGLGLHEANDGGLLAAIMAAGFKGELNRFQPGVSIEISRLDAWYSDGHGSVESTAAYIIRGLCRRCCLPETILRSMQASIALSEAGDSLDHCDKLIELVASSESGIMHLFSQQQLQEFLLFERECYLSKMELEEEQLEQLPADG
;
A
#
# COMPACT_ATOMS: atom_id res chain seq x y z
N VAL A 1 26.70 -13.47 -24.44
CA VAL A 1 25.47 -13.54 -23.62
C VAL A 1 24.27 -12.82 -24.27
N ARG A 2 24.33 -11.51 -24.55
CA ARG A 2 23.21 -10.75 -25.17
C ARG A 2 22.63 -11.39 -26.45
N TYR A 3 23.48 -11.97 -27.30
CA TYR A 3 23.03 -12.72 -28.49
C TYR A 3 22.18 -13.96 -28.15
N LEU A 4 22.57 -14.76 -27.14
CA LEU A 4 21.78 -15.93 -26.73
C LEU A 4 20.40 -15.51 -26.20
N PHE A 5 20.37 -14.41 -25.44
CA PHE A 5 19.14 -13.82 -24.93
C PHE A 5 18.24 -13.26 -26.05
N SER A 6 18.79 -12.67 -27.12
CA SER A 6 17.98 -12.25 -28.28
C SER A 6 17.41 -13.43 -29.06
N GLU A 7 18.13 -14.56 -29.11
CA GLU A 7 17.70 -15.81 -29.77
C GLU A 7 16.81 -16.71 -28.87
N GLN A 8 16.29 -16.18 -27.76
CA GLN A 8 15.40 -16.90 -26.83
C GLN A 8 16.02 -18.21 -26.28
N GLN A 9 17.32 -18.17 -26.02
CA GLN A 9 18.09 -19.24 -25.38
C GLN A 9 18.40 -18.86 -23.93
N GLU A 10 17.37 -18.50 -23.15
CA GLU A 10 17.52 -18.04 -21.76
C GLU A 10 18.24 -19.08 -20.88
N GLU A 11 18.00 -20.38 -21.12
CA GLU A 11 18.64 -21.49 -20.39
C GLU A 11 20.18 -21.49 -20.48
N LEU A 12 20.77 -20.94 -21.54
CA LEU A 12 22.23 -20.91 -21.74
C LEU A 12 22.90 -19.65 -21.17
N VAL A 13 22.13 -18.67 -20.68
CA VAL A 13 22.66 -17.38 -20.22
C VAL A 13 23.67 -17.55 -19.07
N GLY A 14 23.30 -18.34 -18.06
CA GLY A 14 24.09 -18.58 -16.83
C GLY A 14 25.43 -19.24 -17.08
N VAL A 15 25.53 -20.14 -18.07
CA VAL A 15 26.80 -20.78 -18.47
C VAL A 15 27.87 -19.73 -18.76
N TYR A 16 27.50 -18.68 -19.49
CA TYR A 16 28.42 -17.63 -19.91
C TYR A 16 28.46 -16.45 -18.94
N ALA A 17 27.33 -16.09 -18.33
CA ALA A 17 27.25 -14.97 -17.40
C ALA A 17 28.05 -15.23 -16.11
N SER A 18 28.06 -16.48 -15.62
CA SER A 18 28.85 -16.89 -14.44
C SER A 18 30.38 -16.73 -14.59
N GLN A 19 30.87 -16.54 -15.82
CA GLN A 19 32.30 -16.29 -16.11
C GLN A 19 32.65 -14.80 -16.15
N LEU A 20 31.64 -13.92 -16.06
CA LEU A 20 31.86 -12.47 -16.04
C LEU A 20 32.28 -12.02 -14.64
N GLU A 21 32.87 -10.83 -14.57
CA GLU A 21 33.10 -10.15 -13.29
C GLU A 21 31.77 -9.91 -12.57
N ARG A 22 31.81 -9.95 -11.23
CA ARG A 22 30.64 -9.90 -10.34
C ARG A 22 29.62 -8.82 -10.74
N ASP A 23 30.05 -7.57 -10.84
CA ASP A 23 29.15 -6.44 -11.11
C ASP A 23 28.50 -6.55 -12.49
N LEU A 24 29.25 -6.98 -13.50
CA LEU A 24 28.74 -7.16 -14.85
C LEU A 24 27.75 -8.34 -14.94
N CYS A 25 28.02 -9.43 -14.22
CA CYS A 25 27.09 -10.55 -14.12
C CYS A 25 25.77 -10.12 -13.47
N ILE A 26 25.84 -9.37 -12.37
CA ILE A 26 24.65 -8.88 -11.66
C ILE A 26 23.82 -7.98 -12.57
N GLU A 27 24.42 -6.92 -13.13
CA GLU A 27 23.70 -5.98 -13.99
C GLU A 27 23.12 -6.67 -15.23
N LEU A 28 23.83 -7.64 -15.81
CA LEU A 28 23.33 -8.37 -16.97
C LEU A 28 22.07 -9.19 -16.64
N PHE A 29 22.06 -9.93 -15.53
CA PHE A 29 20.87 -10.67 -15.12
C PHE A 29 19.71 -9.75 -14.76
N VAL A 30 19.99 -8.64 -14.08
CA VAL A 30 18.99 -7.61 -13.73
C VAL A 30 18.34 -7.06 -15.01
N GLU A 31 19.13 -6.60 -15.98
CA GLU A 31 18.63 -6.12 -17.29
C GLU A 31 17.77 -7.19 -17.98
N MET A 32 18.22 -8.45 -18.00
CA MET A 32 17.51 -9.54 -18.66
C MET A 32 16.18 -9.89 -17.96
N MET A 33 16.16 -9.90 -16.63
CA MET A 33 14.95 -10.16 -15.84
C MET A 33 13.92 -9.03 -16.03
N GLU A 34 14.35 -7.77 -16.05
CA GLU A 34 13.46 -6.64 -16.36
C GLU A 34 12.87 -6.74 -17.77
N LEU A 35 13.67 -7.11 -18.76
CA LEU A 35 13.21 -7.28 -20.15
C LEU A 35 12.25 -8.46 -20.33
N ARG A 36 12.28 -9.47 -19.44
CA ARG A 36 11.40 -10.66 -19.48
C ARG A 36 10.20 -10.57 -18.55
N LEU A 37 10.02 -9.47 -17.81
CA LEU A 37 8.93 -9.32 -16.85
C LEU A 37 7.54 -9.55 -17.46
N ASN A 38 7.33 -9.14 -18.72
CA ASN A 38 6.06 -9.31 -19.44
C ASN A 38 6.05 -10.54 -20.37
N SER A 39 7.05 -11.43 -20.28
CA SER A 39 7.12 -12.66 -21.08
C SER A 39 6.28 -13.78 -20.46
N SER A 40 6.18 -14.92 -21.15
CA SER A 40 5.51 -16.10 -20.59
C SER A 40 6.23 -16.58 -19.32
N LEU A 41 5.49 -17.17 -18.38
CA LEU A 41 6.07 -17.79 -17.18
C LEU A 41 7.14 -18.83 -17.52
N HIS A 42 6.98 -19.56 -18.62
CA HIS A 42 7.97 -20.53 -19.09
C HIS A 42 9.30 -19.85 -19.47
N THR A 43 9.25 -18.72 -20.18
CA THR A 43 10.44 -17.93 -20.55
C THR A 43 11.13 -17.35 -19.32
N MET A 44 10.36 -16.79 -18.38
CA MET A 44 10.91 -16.30 -17.11
C MET A 44 11.58 -17.44 -16.34
N PHE A 45 10.90 -18.60 -16.21
CA PHE A 45 11.44 -19.76 -15.51
C PHE A 45 12.76 -20.26 -16.10
N LYS A 46 12.91 -20.27 -17.44
CA LYS A 46 14.19 -20.62 -18.09
C LYS A 46 15.34 -19.70 -17.67
N LEU A 47 15.10 -18.40 -17.58
CA LEU A 47 16.11 -17.43 -17.15
C LEU A 47 16.46 -17.60 -15.67
N PHE A 48 15.44 -17.78 -14.81
CA PHE A 48 15.63 -18.09 -13.40
C PHE A 48 16.43 -19.39 -13.20
N LEU A 49 16.08 -20.44 -13.93
CA LEU A 49 16.76 -21.72 -13.89
C LEU A 49 18.24 -21.58 -14.29
N SER A 50 18.50 -20.80 -15.34
CA SER A 50 19.87 -20.51 -15.77
C SER A 50 20.68 -19.74 -14.71
N ALA A 51 20.04 -18.88 -13.92
CA ALA A 51 20.73 -18.22 -12.81
C ALA A 51 21.03 -19.19 -11.66
N VAL A 52 20.04 -19.96 -11.20
CA VAL A 52 20.17 -20.85 -10.03
C VAL A 52 21.08 -22.06 -10.29
N GLU A 53 21.21 -22.52 -11.53
CA GLU A 53 22.10 -23.63 -11.90
C GLU A 53 23.59 -23.25 -11.89
N TYR A 54 23.92 -22.00 -12.20
CA TYR A 54 25.31 -21.57 -12.47
C TYR A 54 25.84 -20.54 -11.47
N LEU A 55 25.00 -19.94 -10.64
CA LEU A 55 25.40 -18.98 -9.60
C LEU A 55 25.17 -19.56 -8.20
N PRO A 56 26.04 -19.25 -7.23
CA PRO A 56 25.75 -19.56 -5.83
C PRO A 56 24.51 -18.76 -5.38
N PHE A 57 23.71 -19.33 -4.47
CA PHE A 57 22.55 -18.62 -3.94
C PHE A 57 22.96 -17.35 -3.17
N SER A 58 23.87 -17.48 -2.20
CA SER A 58 24.42 -16.40 -1.38
C SER A 58 25.92 -16.22 -1.62
N SER A 59 26.45 -15.02 -1.38
CA SER A 59 27.85 -14.68 -1.62
C SER A 59 28.79 -15.33 -0.58
N GLY A 60 29.26 -16.55 -0.85
CA GLY A 60 30.36 -17.16 -0.09
C GLY A 60 31.75 -16.62 -0.51
N ASP A 61 31.85 -16.10 -1.74
CA ASP A 61 33.04 -15.54 -2.35
C ASP A 61 32.70 -14.15 -2.89
N ALA A 62 33.27 -13.10 -2.28
CA ALA A 62 32.99 -11.71 -2.63
C ALA A 62 33.36 -11.34 -4.09
N SER A 63 34.13 -12.20 -4.78
CA SER A 63 34.50 -12.02 -6.19
C SER A 63 33.45 -12.53 -7.19
N LYS A 64 32.42 -13.25 -6.72
CA LYS A 64 31.38 -13.84 -7.58
C LYS A 64 30.00 -13.25 -7.29
N ALA A 65 29.22 -13.07 -8.35
CA ALA A 65 27.82 -12.73 -8.23
C ALA A 65 27.04 -13.87 -7.57
N SER A 66 26.02 -13.51 -6.79
CA SER A 66 25.07 -14.46 -6.22
C SER A 66 23.65 -14.20 -6.73
N LEU A 67 22.81 -15.23 -6.69
CA LEU A 67 21.39 -15.07 -7.04
C LEU A 67 20.70 -14.08 -6.09
N GLU A 68 21.04 -14.12 -4.80
CA GLU A 68 20.50 -13.21 -3.80
C GLU A 68 20.80 -11.73 -4.11
N GLU A 69 22.02 -11.41 -4.54
CA GLU A 69 22.39 -10.04 -4.95
C GLU A 69 21.64 -9.56 -6.20
N ILE A 70 21.46 -10.46 -7.18
CA ILE A 70 20.69 -10.19 -8.40
C ILE A 70 19.23 -9.91 -8.04
N ILE A 71 18.64 -10.77 -7.22
CA ILE A 71 17.24 -10.64 -6.79
C ILE A 71 17.04 -9.33 -6.03
N GLU A 72 17.90 -9.00 -5.06
CA GLU A 72 17.78 -7.72 -4.33
C GLU A 72 17.86 -6.51 -5.26
N ARG A 73 18.75 -6.55 -6.25
CA ARG A 73 18.87 -5.49 -7.24
C ARG A 73 17.62 -5.39 -8.12
N VAL A 74 17.05 -6.52 -8.55
CA VAL A 74 15.79 -6.58 -9.32
C VAL A 74 14.62 -6.01 -8.51
N LEU A 75 14.48 -6.41 -7.24
CA LEU A 75 13.43 -5.93 -6.34
C LEU A 75 13.55 -4.42 -6.08
N SER A 76 14.75 -3.94 -5.76
CA SER A 76 15.02 -2.52 -5.54
C SER A 76 14.73 -1.67 -6.79
N ARG A 77 15.21 -2.08 -7.96
CA ARG A 77 14.96 -1.38 -9.24
C ARG A 77 13.51 -1.41 -9.66
N SER A 78 12.77 -2.47 -9.34
CA SER A 78 11.34 -2.57 -9.68
C SER A 78 10.49 -1.49 -9.00
N ARG A 79 10.94 -0.98 -7.85
CA ARG A 79 10.30 0.09 -7.09
C ARG A 79 10.71 1.49 -7.54
N GLU A 80 11.76 1.63 -8.36
CA GLU A 80 12.12 2.92 -8.92
C GLU A 80 11.10 3.37 -9.96
N PRO A 81 10.70 4.66 -9.98
CA PRO A 81 9.83 5.18 -11.02
C PRO A 81 10.53 5.02 -12.37
N LYS A 82 9.80 4.46 -13.34
CA LYS A 82 10.30 4.35 -14.71
C LYS A 82 9.97 5.64 -15.45
N PRO A 83 10.96 6.25 -16.14
CA PRO A 83 10.71 7.49 -16.89
C PRO A 83 9.63 7.23 -17.93
N ILE A 84 8.60 8.07 -17.89
CA ILE A 84 7.46 7.98 -18.82
C ILE A 84 7.96 8.39 -20.20
N LYS A 85 7.67 7.58 -21.22
CA LYS A 85 7.86 8.02 -22.61
C LYS A 85 6.77 9.03 -22.91
N TYR A 86 7.15 10.31 -23.01
CA TYR A 86 6.25 11.41 -23.29
C TYR A 86 5.63 11.27 -24.68
N ASP A 87 4.34 10.93 -24.75
CA ASP A 87 3.46 11.42 -25.82
C ASP A 87 2.69 12.61 -25.25
N GLU A 88 2.46 13.65 -26.06
CA GLU A 88 2.00 14.99 -25.63
C GLU A 88 0.57 15.04 -25.05
N ASP A 89 -0.11 13.90 -24.92
CA ASP A 89 -1.49 13.82 -24.46
C ASP A 89 -1.56 13.68 -22.93
N ILE A 90 -2.45 14.48 -22.34
CA ILE A 90 -2.74 14.62 -20.91
C ILE A 90 -2.66 13.25 -20.19
N PHE A 91 -1.68 13.12 -19.28
CA PHE A 91 -1.42 11.87 -18.58
C PHE A 91 -2.45 11.63 -17.48
N ASP A 92 -3.28 10.61 -17.67
CA ASP A 92 -4.08 10.03 -16.59
C ASP A 92 -3.13 9.37 -15.57
N VAL A 93 -3.05 9.96 -14.39
CA VAL A 93 -2.22 9.49 -13.27
C VAL A 93 -2.65 8.08 -12.85
N ALA A 94 -3.94 7.76 -12.94
CA ALA A 94 -4.47 6.45 -12.60
C ALA A 94 -3.91 5.36 -13.51
N GLU A 95 -3.92 5.58 -14.83
CA GLU A 95 -3.43 4.60 -15.81
C GLU A 95 -1.91 4.36 -15.66
N MET A 96 -1.16 5.43 -15.42
CA MET A 96 0.28 5.30 -15.20
C MET A 96 0.58 4.51 -13.91
N HIS A 97 -0.11 4.80 -12.79
CA HIS A 97 0.04 4.00 -11.56
C HIS A 97 -0.43 2.56 -11.75
N HIS A 98 -1.49 2.33 -12.52
CA HIS A 98 -1.98 1.00 -12.85
C HIS A 98 -0.90 0.15 -13.52
N LEU A 99 -0.24 0.68 -14.56
CA LEU A 99 0.84 0.00 -15.27
C LEU A 99 2.07 -0.22 -14.37
N GLN A 100 2.47 0.78 -13.59
CA GLN A 100 3.59 0.65 -12.66
C GLN A 100 3.31 -0.38 -11.55
N ALA A 101 2.11 -0.35 -10.97
CA ALA A 101 1.70 -1.30 -9.93
C ALA A 101 1.67 -2.73 -10.45
N LEU A 102 1.20 -2.94 -11.68
CA LEU A 102 1.22 -4.26 -12.32
C LEU A 102 2.65 -4.78 -12.53
N GLN A 103 3.56 -3.92 -12.98
CA GLN A 103 4.97 -4.29 -13.16
C GLN A 103 5.64 -4.63 -11.83
N LYS A 104 5.43 -3.80 -10.80
CA LYS A 104 5.89 -4.07 -9.44
C LYS A 104 5.38 -5.40 -8.92
N ALA A 105 4.07 -5.67 -9.04
CA ALA A 105 3.50 -6.95 -8.61
C ALA A 105 4.11 -8.15 -9.35
N THR A 106 4.35 -8.02 -10.66
CA THR A 106 4.89 -9.11 -11.49
C THR A 106 6.33 -9.48 -11.12
N VAL A 107 7.11 -8.58 -10.50
CA VAL A 107 8.50 -8.88 -10.09
C VAL A 107 8.57 -10.01 -9.06
N ILE A 108 7.54 -10.15 -8.22
CA ILE A 108 7.45 -11.17 -7.18
C ILE A 108 7.45 -12.59 -7.78
N GLN A 109 7.04 -12.74 -9.04
CA GLN A 109 7.09 -14.01 -9.75
C GLN A 109 8.49 -14.65 -9.77
N TRP A 110 9.56 -13.83 -9.79
CA TRP A 110 10.95 -14.33 -9.72
C TRP A 110 11.26 -15.07 -8.42
N LEU A 111 10.63 -14.64 -7.32
CA LEU A 111 10.79 -15.21 -5.98
C LEU A 111 9.89 -16.44 -5.76
N CYS A 112 8.82 -16.56 -6.54
CA CYS A 112 7.87 -17.67 -6.42
C CYS A 112 8.26 -18.89 -7.27
N PHE A 113 9.37 -18.85 -8.01
CA PHE A 113 9.87 -20.03 -8.72
C PHE A 113 10.55 -21.02 -7.75
N THR A 114 10.18 -22.29 -7.85
CA THR A 114 10.82 -23.38 -7.11
C THR A 114 12.02 -23.92 -7.89
N PRO A 115 13.25 -23.87 -7.34
CA PRO A 115 14.40 -24.54 -7.93
C PRO A 115 14.17 -26.06 -8.06
N PRO A 116 14.67 -26.72 -9.11
CA PRO A 116 14.60 -28.17 -9.23
C PRO A 116 15.26 -28.88 -8.04
N SER A 117 14.75 -30.05 -7.65
CA SER A 117 15.31 -30.85 -6.55
C SER A 117 16.73 -31.38 -6.79
N SER A 118 17.26 -31.22 -8.01
CA SER A 118 18.66 -31.51 -8.36
C SER A 118 19.64 -30.44 -7.88
N ILE A 119 19.16 -29.24 -7.53
CA ILE A 119 19.99 -28.17 -6.98
C ILE A 119 20.28 -28.47 -5.49
N PRO A 120 21.54 -28.39 -5.04
CA PRO A 120 21.87 -28.51 -3.62
C PRO A 120 21.08 -27.51 -2.77
N ASP A 121 20.60 -27.96 -1.61
CA ASP A 121 19.84 -27.14 -0.65
C ASP A 121 18.57 -26.47 -1.22
N PHE A 122 17.95 -27.06 -2.25
CA PHE A 122 16.78 -26.47 -2.93
C PHE A 122 15.64 -26.08 -1.97
N GLN A 123 15.40 -26.85 -0.90
CA GLN A 123 14.38 -26.53 0.11
C GLN A 123 14.72 -25.25 0.87
N MET A 124 15.98 -25.10 1.30
CA MET A 124 16.46 -23.89 1.97
C MET A 124 16.37 -22.68 1.04
N ILE A 125 16.79 -22.84 -0.22
CA ILE A 125 16.69 -21.78 -1.24
C ILE A 125 15.23 -21.38 -1.45
N SER A 126 14.33 -22.36 -1.60
CA SER A 126 12.88 -22.12 -1.78
C SER A 126 12.28 -21.36 -0.59
N GLY A 127 12.65 -21.77 0.64
CA GLY A 127 12.22 -21.08 1.86
C GLY A 127 12.68 -19.62 1.90
N LYS A 128 13.96 -19.36 1.62
CA LYS A 128 14.51 -17.98 1.58
C LYS A 128 13.86 -17.12 0.51
N LEU A 129 13.65 -17.66 -0.69
CA LEU A 129 12.96 -16.95 -1.76
C LEU A 129 11.51 -16.60 -1.36
N LEU A 130 10.79 -17.54 -0.74
CA LEU A 130 9.41 -17.31 -0.30
C LEU A 130 9.32 -16.26 0.82
N ILE A 131 10.24 -16.27 1.80
CA ILE A 131 10.32 -15.23 2.84
C ILE A 131 10.56 -13.85 2.19
N ARG A 132 11.51 -13.76 1.25
CA ARG A 132 11.78 -12.51 0.52
C ARG A 132 10.56 -12.07 -0.30
N ALA A 133 9.82 -13.01 -0.88
CA ALA A 133 8.59 -12.72 -1.61
C ALA A 133 7.58 -12.06 -0.68
N LEU A 134 7.35 -12.65 0.48
CA LEU A 134 6.44 -12.14 1.50
C LEU A 134 6.82 -10.72 1.96
N MET A 135 8.08 -10.51 2.38
CA MET A 135 8.57 -9.21 2.86
C MET A 135 8.46 -8.10 1.81
N HIS A 136 8.87 -8.40 0.57
CA HIS A 136 8.78 -7.43 -0.52
C HIS A 136 7.32 -7.15 -0.90
N SER A 137 6.45 -8.15 -0.80
CA SER A 137 5.02 -8.00 -1.07
C SER A 137 4.35 -7.06 -0.06
N ASN A 138 4.66 -7.20 1.23
CA ASN A 138 4.19 -6.27 2.26
C ASN A 138 4.63 -4.84 1.98
N THR A 139 5.86 -4.65 1.49
CA THR A 139 6.37 -3.34 1.06
C THR A 139 5.53 -2.77 -0.09
N LEU A 140 5.22 -3.58 -1.11
CA LEU A 140 4.39 -3.16 -2.24
C LEU A 140 2.93 -2.88 -1.82
N PHE A 141 2.35 -3.68 -0.93
CA PHE A 141 0.99 -3.46 -0.43
C PHE A 141 0.84 -2.13 0.31
N ARG A 142 1.85 -1.74 1.11
CA ARG A 142 1.91 -0.41 1.74
C ARG A 142 1.90 0.72 0.71
N GLU A 143 2.67 0.59 -0.37
CA GLU A 143 2.68 1.59 -1.46
C GLU A 143 1.35 1.64 -2.20
N PHE A 144 0.78 0.47 -2.54
CA PHE A 144 -0.47 0.39 -3.30
C PHE A 144 -1.69 0.88 -2.52
N SER A 145 -1.72 0.67 -1.20
CA SER A 145 -2.88 1.03 -0.38
C SER A 145 -3.06 2.54 -0.32
N LEU A 146 -1.95 3.29 -0.30
CA LEU A 146 -1.95 4.76 -0.29
C LEU A 146 -2.43 5.36 -1.62
N ILE A 147 -2.39 4.60 -2.72
CA ILE A 147 -2.97 4.98 -4.03
C ILE A 147 -4.45 4.55 -4.12
N SER A 148 -4.81 3.43 -3.50
CA SER A 148 -6.14 2.79 -3.58
C SER A 148 -7.22 3.50 -2.75
N MET A 149 -6.92 4.68 -2.23
CA MET A 149 -7.82 5.49 -1.41
C MET A 149 -8.96 6.12 -2.21
N ARG A 150 -8.85 6.20 -3.54
CA ARG A 150 -9.89 6.77 -4.40
C ARG A 150 -11.17 5.90 -4.38
N ARG A 151 -12.32 6.54 -4.15
CA ARG A 151 -13.66 5.95 -4.21
C ARG A 151 -14.15 5.85 -5.66
N VAL A 152 -13.55 4.94 -6.40
CA VAL A 152 -13.87 4.65 -7.82
C VAL A 152 -14.16 3.15 -7.98
N PRO A 153 -14.97 2.72 -8.95
CA PRO A 153 -15.37 1.31 -9.07
C PRO A 153 -14.27 0.39 -9.62
N GLU A 154 -13.22 0.94 -10.24
CA GLU A 154 -12.14 0.14 -10.85
C GLU A 154 -11.27 -0.54 -9.78
N LEU A 155 -11.00 -1.84 -9.94
CA LEU A 155 -10.14 -2.59 -9.02
C LEU A 155 -8.66 -2.20 -9.19
N PRO A 156 -7.90 -2.03 -8.08
CA PRO A 156 -6.47 -1.80 -8.15
C PRO A 156 -5.76 -3.11 -8.56
N VAL A 157 -5.34 -3.21 -9.82
CA VAL A 157 -4.81 -4.47 -10.37
C VAL A 157 -3.51 -4.95 -9.73
N GLY A 158 -2.66 -4.04 -9.24
CA GLY A 158 -1.38 -4.37 -8.62
C GLY A 158 -1.54 -5.29 -7.41
N PRO A 159 -2.27 -4.86 -6.37
CA PRO A 159 -2.60 -5.68 -5.21
C PRO A 159 -3.22 -7.04 -5.57
N HIS A 160 -4.23 -7.06 -6.43
CA HIS A 160 -4.90 -8.32 -6.79
C HIS A 160 -3.98 -9.26 -7.59
N LYS A 161 -3.13 -8.72 -8.47
CA LYS A 161 -2.10 -9.51 -9.16
C LYS A 161 -1.12 -10.11 -8.17
N LEU A 162 -0.70 -9.33 -7.18
CA LEU A 162 0.24 -9.75 -6.16
C LEU A 162 -0.32 -10.87 -5.27
N LEU A 163 -1.56 -10.69 -4.78
CA LEU A 163 -2.29 -11.74 -4.04
C LEU A 163 -2.41 -13.03 -4.87
N ALA A 164 -2.72 -12.92 -6.16
CA ALA A 164 -2.83 -14.08 -7.05
C ALA A 164 -1.50 -14.81 -7.27
N ILE A 165 -0.38 -14.09 -7.36
CA ILE A 165 0.97 -14.70 -7.48
C ILE A 165 1.32 -15.49 -6.22
N LEU A 166 0.98 -14.97 -5.04
CA LEU A 166 1.33 -15.57 -3.75
C LEU A 166 0.37 -16.67 -3.29
N ALA A 167 -0.82 -16.75 -3.87
CA ALA A 167 -1.89 -17.66 -3.43
C ALA A 167 -1.45 -19.14 -3.37
N GLU A 168 -0.67 -19.61 -4.34
CA GLU A 168 -0.19 -21.00 -4.36
C GLU A 168 1.11 -21.21 -3.57
N PRO A 169 2.16 -20.38 -3.73
CA PRO A 169 3.39 -20.51 -2.94
C PRO A 169 3.16 -20.50 -1.42
N LEU A 170 2.25 -19.65 -0.93
CA LEU A 170 1.97 -19.56 0.51
C LEU A 170 1.18 -20.75 1.06
N LYS A 171 0.52 -21.57 0.23
CA LYS A 171 -0.06 -22.85 0.70
C LYS A 171 1.02 -23.87 1.08
N GLN A 172 2.22 -23.72 0.53
CA GLN A 172 3.34 -24.62 0.79
C GLN A 172 4.24 -24.11 1.94
N LYS A 173 3.87 -23.01 2.61
CA LYS A 173 4.69 -22.32 3.62
C LYS A 173 5.15 -23.23 4.77
N GLU A 174 4.27 -24.13 5.23
CA GLU A 174 4.55 -25.06 6.34
C GLU A 174 5.71 -26.02 6.04
N ASN A 175 5.96 -26.33 4.77
CA ASN A 175 7.04 -27.24 4.37
C ASN A 175 8.38 -26.53 4.14
N LEU A 176 8.39 -25.20 4.04
CA LEU A 176 9.52 -24.43 3.52
C LEU A 176 10.05 -23.39 4.50
N ILE A 177 9.23 -22.90 5.44
CA ILE A 177 9.61 -21.81 6.33
C ILE A 177 9.34 -22.19 7.79
N SER A 178 10.27 -21.83 8.68
CA SER A 178 10.05 -21.92 10.13
C SER A 178 9.15 -20.78 10.59
N LEU A 179 7.96 -21.11 11.11
CA LEU A 179 7.04 -20.15 11.71
C LEU A 179 7.47 -19.72 13.13
N GLU A 180 8.54 -20.32 13.67
CA GLU A 180 9.13 -19.91 14.95
C GLU A 180 9.98 -18.64 14.83
N ASP A 181 10.33 -18.24 13.61
CA ASP A 181 11.04 -16.98 13.36
C ASP A 181 10.05 -15.80 13.49
N PRO A 182 10.25 -14.89 14.47
CA PRO A 182 9.36 -13.75 14.68
C PRO A 182 9.21 -12.88 13.42
N GLU A 183 10.30 -12.67 12.66
CA GLU A 183 10.27 -11.84 11.45
C GLU A 183 9.33 -12.43 10.39
N VAL A 184 9.36 -13.76 10.22
CA VAL A 184 8.47 -14.46 9.30
C VAL A 184 7.03 -14.38 9.79
N SER A 185 6.79 -14.65 11.07
CA SER A 185 5.46 -14.63 11.67
C SER A 185 4.81 -13.25 11.51
N ASP A 186 5.55 -12.18 11.79
CA ASP A 186 5.07 -10.80 11.68
C ASP A 186 4.77 -10.42 10.22
N ASN A 187 5.63 -10.83 9.28
CA ASN A 187 5.38 -10.59 7.87
C ASN A 187 4.18 -11.40 7.33
N LEU A 188 3.93 -12.60 7.84
CA LEU A 188 2.75 -13.39 7.48
C LEU A 188 1.48 -12.75 8.04
N ARG A 189 1.52 -12.27 9.28
CA ARG A 189 0.42 -11.54 9.90
C ARG A 189 0.07 -10.29 9.10
N GLU A 190 1.08 -9.49 8.74
CA GLU A 190 0.85 -8.30 7.92
C GLU A 190 0.29 -8.65 6.53
N PHE A 191 0.75 -9.74 5.91
CA PHE A 191 0.19 -10.19 4.64
C PHE A 191 -1.29 -10.56 4.76
N GLU A 192 -1.68 -11.24 5.85
CA GLU A 192 -3.09 -11.57 6.14
C GLU A 192 -3.93 -10.30 6.31
N ASP A 193 -3.40 -9.28 7.00
CA ASP A 193 -4.04 -7.97 7.11
C ASP A 193 -4.26 -7.31 5.74
N TRP A 194 -3.27 -7.37 4.86
CA TRP A 194 -3.41 -6.84 3.50
C TRP A 194 -4.40 -7.64 2.66
N HIS A 195 -4.39 -8.97 2.77
CA HIS A 195 -5.34 -9.83 2.07
C HIS A 195 -6.79 -9.48 2.46
N GLU A 196 -7.07 -9.30 3.75
CA GLU A 196 -8.39 -8.88 4.22
C GLU A 196 -8.77 -7.49 3.74
N TYR A 197 -7.85 -6.52 3.84
CA TYR A 197 -8.09 -5.16 3.36
C TYR A 197 -8.46 -5.10 1.87
N TYR A 198 -7.69 -5.77 1.00
CA TYR A 198 -7.99 -5.76 -0.44
C TYR A 198 -9.18 -6.64 -0.82
N SER A 199 -9.55 -7.62 0.01
CA SER A 199 -10.81 -8.35 -0.16
C SER A 199 -12.00 -7.42 0.10
N LEU A 200 -11.96 -6.65 1.19
CA LEU A 200 -12.95 -5.63 1.50
C LEU A 200 -12.99 -4.49 0.46
N ASP A 201 -11.84 -3.99 0.03
CA ASP A 201 -11.78 -2.97 -1.03
C ASP A 201 -12.44 -3.45 -2.33
N ALA A 202 -12.26 -4.73 -2.69
CA ALA A 202 -12.89 -5.31 -3.86
C ALA A 202 -14.42 -5.39 -3.76
N THR A 203 -14.97 -5.76 -2.60
CA THR A 203 -16.43 -5.80 -2.40
C THR A 203 -17.02 -4.39 -2.42
N TYR A 204 -16.35 -3.41 -1.79
CA TYR A 204 -16.75 -2.01 -1.85
C TYR A 204 -16.80 -1.48 -3.28
N ARG A 205 -15.76 -1.74 -4.07
CA ARG A 205 -15.67 -1.32 -5.49
C ARG A 205 -16.73 -2.01 -6.35
N SER A 206 -17.01 -3.28 -6.08
CA SER A 206 -18.10 -4.03 -6.71
C SER A 206 -19.47 -3.41 -6.40
N TRP A 207 -19.73 -3.08 -5.14
CA TRP A 207 -20.94 -2.35 -4.72
C TRP A 207 -21.04 -0.99 -5.42
N LEU A 208 -19.99 -0.18 -5.37
CA LEU A 208 -19.96 1.15 -5.98
C LEU A 208 -20.22 1.08 -7.49
N LYS A 209 -19.71 0.05 -8.17
CA LYS A 209 -20.01 -0.20 -9.58
C LYS A 209 -21.51 -0.41 -9.81
N PHE A 210 -22.16 -1.26 -9.00
CA PHE A 210 -23.60 -1.48 -9.12
C PHE A 210 -24.40 -0.21 -8.82
N GLU A 211 -24.03 0.58 -7.81
CA GLU A 211 -24.68 1.86 -7.51
C GLU A 211 -24.59 2.84 -8.70
N MET A 212 -23.40 2.98 -9.29
CA MET A 212 -23.20 3.87 -10.44
C MET A 212 -23.96 3.40 -11.69
N GLU A 213 -23.97 2.09 -11.95
CA GLU A 213 -24.75 1.49 -13.05
C GLU A 213 -26.25 1.71 -12.83
N ASN A 214 -26.75 1.47 -11.61
CA ASN A 214 -28.16 1.66 -11.25
C ASN A 214 -28.58 3.13 -11.33
N ALA A 215 -27.74 4.07 -10.89
CA ALA A 215 -28.00 5.51 -10.94
C ALA A 215 -28.10 6.05 -12.38
N SER A 216 -27.52 5.34 -13.36
CA SER A 216 -27.62 5.69 -14.79
C SER A 216 -28.97 5.30 -15.42
N ILE A 217 -29.76 4.48 -14.73
CA ILE A 217 -31.05 3.95 -15.17
C ILE A 217 -32.17 4.68 -14.40
N SER A 218 -33.24 5.08 -15.09
CA SER A 218 -34.39 5.69 -14.42
C SER A 218 -35.03 4.70 -13.41
N PRO A 219 -35.47 5.13 -12.22
CA PRO A 219 -36.01 4.22 -11.19
C PRO A 219 -37.14 3.28 -11.65
N GLU A 220 -37.94 3.69 -12.64
CA GLU A 220 -39.04 2.90 -13.24
C GLU A 220 -38.55 1.73 -14.12
N MET A 221 -37.33 1.82 -14.65
CA MET A 221 -36.73 0.83 -15.56
C MET A 221 -35.75 -0.10 -14.83
N LEU A 222 -35.41 0.21 -13.58
CA LEU A 222 -34.47 -0.56 -12.78
C LEU A 222 -35.12 -1.87 -12.33
N SER A 223 -34.51 -2.99 -12.73
CA SER A 223 -35.01 -4.32 -12.42
C SER A 223 -34.82 -4.66 -10.93
N ALA A 224 -35.64 -5.59 -10.43
CA ALA A 224 -35.47 -6.11 -9.07
C ALA A 224 -34.14 -6.85 -8.88
N GLU A 225 -33.58 -7.41 -9.97
CA GLU A 225 -32.29 -8.11 -9.94
C GLU A 225 -31.14 -7.12 -9.71
N GLU A 226 -31.09 -6.02 -10.47
CA GLU A 226 -30.09 -4.95 -10.33
C GLU A 226 -30.10 -4.33 -8.92
N LYS A 227 -31.30 -4.10 -8.35
CA LYS A 227 -31.44 -3.65 -6.95
C LYS A 227 -30.91 -4.69 -5.95
N SER A 228 -31.25 -5.96 -6.17
CA SER A 228 -30.83 -7.04 -5.25
C SER A 228 -29.32 -7.26 -5.27
N GLN A 229 -28.66 -7.05 -6.41
CA GLN A 229 -27.21 -7.14 -6.55
C GLN A 229 -26.49 -6.05 -5.75
N ALA A 230 -26.94 -4.79 -5.89
CA ALA A 230 -26.39 -3.67 -5.12
C ALA A 230 -26.53 -3.90 -3.61
N VAL A 231 -27.73 -4.30 -3.16
CA VAL A 231 -27.99 -4.61 -1.75
C VAL A 231 -27.12 -5.76 -1.24
N ALA A 232 -26.97 -6.84 -2.02
CA ALA A 232 -26.11 -7.96 -1.62
C ALA A 232 -24.64 -7.55 -1.49
N ALA A 233 -24.12 -6.76 -2.44
CA ALA A 233 -22.74 -6.28 -2.42
C ALA A 233 -22.49 -5.29 -1.27
N ALA A 234 -23.45 -4.43 -0.95
CA ALA A 234 -23.35 -3.53 0.21
C ALA A 234 -23.30 -4.31 1.53
N LYS A 235 -24.15 -5.35 1.67
CA LYS A 235 -24.15 -6.24 2.85
C LYS A 235 -22.82 -6.96 3.03
N GLU A 236 -22.31 -7.54 1.96
CA GLU A 236 -21.00 -8.22 1.97
C GLU A 236 -19.88 -7.24 2.33
N THR A 237 -19.92 -6.02 1.80
CA THR A 237 -18.95 -4.95 2.14
C THR A 237 -18.99 -4.62 3.62
N LEU A 238 -20.18 -4.43 4.20
CA LEU A 238 -20.31 -4.16 5.63
C LEU A 238 -19.83 -5.34 6.48
N GLU A 239 -20.22 -6.58 6.13
CA GLU A 239 -19.79 -7.77 6.85
C GLU A 239 -18.26 -7.86 6.92
N LEU A 240 -17.57 -7.71 5.80
CA LEU A 240 -16.10 -7.71 5.75
C LEU A 240 -15.50 -6.49 6.49
N ALA A 241 -16.13 -5.32 6.41
CA ALA A 241 -15.67 -4.14 7.12
C ALA A 241 -15.73 -4.35 8.64
N PHE A 242 -16.83 -4.90 9.15
CA PHE A 242 -16.97 -5.23 10.57
C PHE A 242 -15.94 -6.28 11.01
N LEU A 243 -15.68 -7.31 10.20
CA LEU A 243 -14.64 -8.31 10.50
C LEU A 243 -13.23 -7.69 10.60
N LEU A 244 -12.91 -6.73 9.75
CA LEU A 244 -11.61 -6.03 9.78
C LEU A 244 -11.52 -5.05 10.96
N LEU A 245 -12.59 -4.29 11.21
CA LEU A 245 -12.61 -3.18 12.17
C LEU A 245 -12.76 -3.63 13.64
N TYR A 246 -13.47 -4.74 13.91
CA TYR A 246 -13.78 -5.22 15.27
C TYR A 246 -12.87 -6.35 15.76
N ARG A 247 -11.65 -6.44 15.22
CA ARG A 247 -10.67 -7.42 15.70
C ARG A 247 -10.26 -7.08 17.14
N GLU A 248 -10.62 -7.94 18.09
CA GLU A 248 -10.35 -7.72 19.53
C GLU A 248 -8.88 -7.94 19.91
N ASP A 249 -8.25 -9.00 19.40
CA ASP A 249 -6.92 -9.41 19.85
C ASP A 249 -5.77 -8.65 19.18
N ILE A 250 -5.88 -8.45 17.86
CA ILE A 250 -4.81 -7.88 17.02
C ILE A 250 -5.44 -6.91 16.02
N PRO A 251 -5.47 -5.60 16.35
CA PRO A 251 -5.99 -4.61 15.43
C PRO A 251 -5.19 -4.58 14.11
N TRP A 252 -5.85 -4.23 13.01
CA TRP A 252 -5.27 -4.28 11.66
C TRP A 252 -3.98 -3.46 11.51
N LEU A 253 -2.87 -4.07 11.04
CA LEU A 253 -1.53 -3.47 10.96
C LEU A 253 -0.99 -2.91 12.28
N ASN A 254 -1.50 -3.38 13.41
CA ASN A 254 -0.92 -3.07 14.71
C ASN A 254 0.30 -3.96 14.91
N ALA A 255 1.48 -3.35 14.93
CA ALA A 255 2.73 -4.08 15.07
C ALA A 255 3.44 -3.63 16.33
N VAL A 256 3.80 -4.60 17.18
CA VAL A 256 4.64 -4.39 18.36
C VAL A 256 6.11 -4.38 17.89
N GLU A 257 6.48 -3.40 17.08
CA GLU A 257 7.88 -3.20 16.72
C GLU A 257 8.58 -2.43 17.84
N SER A 258 9.47 -3.10 18.56
CA SER A 258 10.53 -2.42 19.31
C SER A 258 11.72 -2.23 18.38
N SER A 259 12.06 -1.00 18.04
CA SER A 259 13.34 -0.70 17.38
C SER A 259 14.49 -1.41 18.10
N PRO A 260 15.46 -2.00 17.38
CA PRO A 260 16.63 -2.62 18.00
C PRO A 260 17.57 -1.59 18.65
N ILE A 261 17.30 -0.30 18.49
CA ILE A 261 18.19 0.79 18.88
C ILE A 261 17.96 1.16 20.34
N GLU A 262 19.05 1.19 21.12
CA GLU A 262 18.98 1.67 22.50
C GLU A 262 18.66 3.18 22.53
N PRO A 263 17.72 3.64 23.38
CA PRO A 263 17.26 5.03 23.43
C PRO A 263 18.32 6.02 23.95
N SER A 264 19.57 5.59 24.18
CA SER A 264 20.63 6.43 24.74
C SER A 264 21.31 7.34 23.70
N GLU A 265 21.13 7.06 22.41
CA GLU A 265 21.70 7.86 21.31
C GLU A 265 20.64 8.77 20.67
N HIS A 266 21.09 9.87 20.04
CA HIS A 266 20.21 10.74 19.26
C HIS A 266 19.83 10.03 17.97
N VAL A 267 18.69 9.33 17.99
CA VAL A 267 18.11 8.65 16.83
C VAL A 267 17.23 9.62 16.06
N PHE A 268 17.39 9.63 14.74
CA PHE A 268 16.54 10.33 13.80
C PHE A 268 15.64 9.35 13.06
N LEU A 269 14.47 9.83 12.67
CA LEU A 269 13.55 9.18 11.76
C LEU A 269 13.71 9.84 10.40
N GLU A 270 13.82 9.02 9.37
CA GLU A 270 13.87 9.45 7.98
C GLU A 270 12.72 8.80 7.22
N LEU A 271 11.97 9.59 6.45
CA LEU A 271 10.96 9.11 5.52
C LEU A 271 11.22 9.73 4.16
N HIS A 272 11.32 8.87 3.15
CA HIS A 272 11.57 9.27 1.78
C HIS A 272 10.47 8.74 0.87
N ALA A 273 9.89 9.63 0.09
CA ALA A 273 8.88 9.29 -0.89
C ALA A 273 9.28 9.83 -2.28
N THR A 274 9.00 9.04 -3.31
CA THR A 274 8.92 9.52 -4.68
C THR A 274 7.46 9.44 -5.11
N ALA A 275 6.93 10.55 -5.63
CA ALA A 275 5.50 10.68 -5.85
C ALA A 275 5.19 11.63 -7.02
N ILE A 276 3.94 11.61 -7.45
CA ILE A 276 3.40 12.54 -8.45
C ILE A 276 2.32 13.39 -7.78
N LEU A 277 2.20 14.65 -8.19
CA LEU A 277 1.13 15.51 -7.72
C LEU A 277 -0.10 15.29 -8.60
N CYS A 278 -1.24 15.01 -7.98
CA CYS A 278 -2.48 14.71 -8.67
C CYS A 278 -3.52 15.80 -8.36
N LEU A 279 -4.08 16.40 -9.41
CA LEU A 279 -5.17 17.35 -9.27
C LEU A 279 -6.46 16.62 -8.84
N PRO A 280 -7.45 17.31 -8.26
CA PRO A 280 -8.77 16.74 -7.99
C PRO A 280 -9.45 16.12 -9.22
N SER A 281 -9.06 16.53 -10.44
CA SER A 281 -9.54 15.95 -11.70
C SER A 281 -8.99 14.55 -11.98
N GLY A 282 -7.94 14.09 -11.27
CA GLY A 282 -7.19 12.88 -11.56
C GLY A 282 -6.00 13.07 -12.51
N GLU A 283 -5.81 14.29 -13.00
CA GLU A 283 -4.72 14.63 -13.92
C GLU A 283 -3.42 14.97 -13.17
N CYS A 284 -2.29 14.74 -13.85
CA CYS A 284 -0.97 15.04 -13.30
C CYS A 284 -0.73 16.55 -13.24
N MET A 285 -0.39 17.05 -12.05
CA MET A 285 0.20 18.38 -11.88
C MET A 285 1.71 18.28 -12.06
N LEU A 286 2.24 18.77 -13.18
CA LEU A 286 3.69 18.79 -13.41
C LEU A 286 4.39 19.66 -12.36
N PRO A 287 5.35 19.12 -11.60
CA PRO A 287 6.02 19.87 -10.56
C PRO A 287 7.07 20.81 -11.14
N ASP A 288 7.15 22.02 -10.58
CA ASP A 288 8.25 22.96 -10.77
C ASP A 288 8.85 23.40 -9.42
N ALA A 289 9.94 24.18 -9.45
CA ALA A 289 10.60 24.65 -8.23
C ALA A 289 9.67 25.48 -7.32
N THR A 290 8.69 26.20 -7.89
CA THR A 290 7.72 26.99 -7.13
C THR A 290 6.74 26.08 -6.40
N SER A 291 6.20 25.07 -7.08
CA SER A 291 5.32 24.07 -6.51
C SER A 291 6.02 23.25 -5.42
N CYS A 292 7.30 22.87 -5.61
CA CYS A 292 8.09 22.20 -4.58
C CYS A 292 8.28 23.08 -3.35
N THR A 293 8.60 24.38 -3.53
CA THR A 293 8.75 25.32 -2.42
C THR A 293 7.43 25.50 -1.65
N ALA A 294 6.32 25.62 -2.38
CA ALA A 294 4.98 25.73 -1.78
C ALA A 294 4.60 24.45 -1.01
N LEU A 295 4.90 23.28 -1.58
CA LEU A 295 4.66 21.98 -0.94
C LEU A 295 5.50 21.81 0.33
N THR A 296 6.79 22.16 0.30
CA THR A 296 7.65 22.18 1.50
C THR A 296 7.02 23.05 2.59
N SER A 297 6.57 24.27 2.25
CA SER A 297 5.92 25.15 3.23
C SER A 297 4.59 24.58 3.75
N ALA A 298 3.83 23.88 2.91
CA ALA A 298 2.57 23.29 3.30
C ALA A 298 2.77 22.12 4.26
N LEU A 299 3.73 21.23 3.97
CA LEU A 299 4.14 20.13 4.85
C LEU A 299 4.63 20.63 6.21
N TYR A 300 5.46 21.67 6.25
CA TYR A 300 5.85 22.32 7.52
C TYR A 300 4.65 22.85 8.32
N SER A 301 3.61 23.32 7.63
CA SER A 301 2.43 23.91 8.29
C SER A 301 1.46 22.88 8.88
N THR A 302 1.71 21.58 8.66
CA THR A 302 0.92 20.49 9.27
C THR A 302 1.25 20.29 10.75
N VAL A 303 2.38 20.84 11.23
CA VAL A 303 2.88 20.68 12.59
C VAL A 303 3.06 22.04 13.26
N SER A 304 3.04 22.05 14.59
CA SER A 304 3.25 23.29 15.35
C SER A 304 4.71 23.78 15.25
N GLU A 305 4.93 25.10 15.31
CA GLU A 305 6.29 25.66 15.34
C GLU A 305 7.12 25.09 16.52
N THR A 306 6.45 24.78 17.63
CA THR A 306 7.06 24.11 18.78
C THR A 306 7.56 22.72 18.41
N GLU A 307 6.79 21.90 17.72
CA GLU A 307 7.23 20.56 17.32
C GLU A 307 8.36 20.63 16.30
N VAL A 308 8.30 21.56 15.33
CA VAL A 308 9.38 21.77 14.35
C VAL A 308 10.72 21.96 15.05
N LEU A 309 10.76 22.80 16.10
CA LEU A 309 11.98 23.08 16.84
C LEU A 309 12.40 21.91 17.74
N HIS A 310 11.50 21.37 18.55
CA HIS A 310 11.83 20.30 19.50
C HIS A 310 12.24 19.00 18.80
N ARG A 311 11.54 18.66 17.72
CA ARG A 311 11.78 17.47 16.90
C ARG A 311 12.79 17.72 15.80
N GLN A 312 13.36 18.92 15.69
CA GLN A 312 14.33 19.29 14.64
C GLN A 312 13.86 18.91 13.23
N LEU A 313 12.57 19.13 12.94
CA LEU A 313 11.94 18.69 11.69
C LEU A 313 12.59 19.38 10.48
N LYS A 314 13.03 18.56 9.53
CA LYS A 314 13.47 18.98 8.21
C LYS A 314 12.55 18.40 7.15
N VAL A 315 12.11 19.26 6.24
CA VAL A 315 11.30 18.89 5.08
C VAL A 315 12.02 19.38 3.83
N ASP A 316 12.27 18.49 2.90
CA ASP A 316 12.86 18.80 1.61
C ASP A 316 12.01 18.19 0.49
N VAL A 317 11.67 19.00 -0.51
CA VAL A 317 10.88 18.59 -1.67
C VAL A 317 11.58 19.13 -2.91
N ASN A 318 11.93 18.22 -3.83
CA ASN A 318 12.59 18.57 -5.07
C ASN A 318 11.93 17.86 -6.25
N VAL A 319 12.00 18.46 -7.44
CA VAL A 319 11.68 17.75 -8.68
C VAL A 319 12.70 16.63 -8.87
N SER A 320 12.22 15.42 -9.17
CA SER A 320 13.08 14.27 -9.39
C SER A 320 14.00 14.50 -10.59
N SER A 321 15.30 14.25 -10.39
CA SER A 321 16.28 14.30 -11.48
C SER A 321 16.15 13.15 -12.47
N LYS A 322 15.46 12.06 -12.09
CA LYS A 322 15.23 10.88 -12.93
C LYS A 322 13.97 11.01 -13.78
N ASP A 323 12.95 11.71 -13.28
CA ASP A 323 11.67 11.90 -13.96
C ASP A 323 11.07 13.26 -13.58
N PRO A 324 11.02 14.24 -14.50
CA PRO A 324 10.50 15.58 -14.21
C PRO A 324 9.00 15.62 -13.86
N CYS A 325 8.23 14.54 -14.07
CA CYS A 325 6.86 14.44 -13.58
C CYS A 325 6.76 14.12 -12.09
N CYS A 326 7.84 13.58 -11.51
CA CYS A 326 7.87 13.14 -10.12
C CYS A 326 8.51 14.19 -9.21
N ILE A 327 8.08 14.20 -7.95
CA ILE A 327 8.74 14.87 -6.83
C ILE A 327 9.42 13.83 -5.93
N GLN A 328 10.49 14.26 -5.26
CA GLN A 328 11.14 13.56 -4.17
C GLN A 328 10.87 14.34 -2.88
N VAL A 329 10.26 13.68 -1.91
CA VAL A 329 9.97 14.22 -0.58
C VAL A 329 10.87 13.51 0.41
N SER A 330 11.62 14.27 1.21
CA SER A 330 12.44 13.76 2.31
C SER A 330 12.04 14.47 3.60
N LEU A 331 11.60 13.69 4.58
CA LEU A 331 11.29 14.17 5.92
C LEU A 331 12.29 13.59 6.91
N LEU A 332 12.79 14.42 7.81
CA LEU A 332 13.67 13.99 8.90
C LEU A 332 13.26 14.65 10.21
N CYS A 333 13.17 13.89 11.30
CA CYS A 333 12.99 14.45 12.63
C CYS A 333 13.70 13.61 13.70
N LEU A 334 14.03 14.22 14.83
CA LEU A 334 14.52 13.53 16.02
C LEU A 334 13.44 12.58 16.52
N ALA A 335 13.76 11.32 16.78
CA ALA A 335 12.83 10.32 17.34
C ALA A 335 12.57 10.57 18.84
N VAL A 336 11.37 10.25 19.33
CA VAL A 336 11.08 10.19 20.75
C VAL A 336 10.39 8.86 21.10
N GLU A 337 10.19 8.60 22.39
CA GLU A 337 9.40 7.46 22.85
C GLU A 337 7.99 7.50 22.22
N GLY A 338 7.57 6.39 21.62
CA GLY A 338 6.34 6.28 20.84
C GLY A 338 6.51 6.40 19.32
N ASP A 339 7.71 6.65 18.78
CA ASP A 339 7.96 6.66 17.32
C ASP A 339 8.57 5.34 16.80
N GLY A 340 7.98 4.20 17.17
CA GLY A 340 8.59 2.88 17.00
C GLY A 340 9.75 2.61 17.98
N LEU A 341 10.04 3.57 18.87
CA LEU A 341 10.87 3.39 20.06
C LEU A 341 9.99 3.19 21.30
N GLY A 342 10.29 2.19 22.14
CA GLY A 342 9.58 1.99 23.42
C GLY A 342 8.18 1.38 23.28
N LEU A 343 7.19 1.89 24.02
CA LEU A 343 5.79 1.46 23.95
C LEU A 343 4.98 2.38 23.04
N HIS A 344 4.15 1.80 22.16
CA HIS A 344 3.36 2.53 21.17
C HIS A 344 1.88 2.35 21.45
N GLU A 345 1.27 3.28 22.19
CA GLU A 345 -0.15 3.16 22.53
C GLU A 345 -1.05 3.34 21.29
N ALA A 346 -0.67 4.21 20.35
CA ALA A 346 -1.56 4.63 19.25
C ALA A 346 -1.35 3.88 17.91
N ASN A 347 -0.16 3.31 17.67
CA ASN A 347 0.24 2.68 16.40
C ASN A 347 -0.13 3.51 15.16
N ASP A 348 0.17 4.80 15.22
CA ASP A 348 -0.25 5.81 14.24
C ASP A 348 0.90 6.32 13.36
N GLY A 349 2.11 5.78 13.56
CA GLY A 349 3.30 6.09 12.78
C GLY A 349 3.96 7.40 13.16
N GLY A 350 3.47 8.06 14.22
CA GLY A 350 4.06 9.28 14.77
C GLY A 350 3.97 10.49 13.83
N LEU A 351 4.90 11.42 14.03
CA LEU A 351 4.92 12.74 13.39
C LEU A 351 5.04 12.65 11.86
N LEU A 352 5.98 11.86 11.35
CA LEU A 352 6.24 11.79 9.91
C LEU A 352 5.07 11.17 9.14
N ALA A 353 4.42 10.17 9.72
CA ALA A 353 3.20 9.58 9.16
C ALA A 353 2.06 10.59 9.10
N ALA A 354 1.88 11.42 10.14
CA ALA A 354 0.84 12.45 10.15
C ALA A 354 1.06 13.52 9.06
N ILE A 355 2.30 14.01 8.90
CA ILE A 355 2.68 14.97 7.87
C ILE A 355 2.37 14.42 6.47
N MET A 356 2.81 13.19 6.20
CA MET A 356 2.61 12.57 4.89
C MET A 356 1.13 12.22 4.62
N ALA A 357 0.38 11.79 5.63
CA ALA A 357 -1.05 11.51 5.50
C ALA A 357 -1.84 12.73 5.02
N ALA A 358 -1.52 13.94 5.52
CA ALA A 358 -2.14 15.18 5.04
C ALA A 358 -1.86 15.45 3.56
N GLY A 359 -0.65 15.11 3.09
CA GLY A 359 -0.27 15.17 1.68
C GLY A 359 -1.05 14.20 0.80
N PHE A 360 -1.17 12.93 1.22
CA PHE A 360 -1.88 11.91 0.44
C PHE A 360 -3.38 12.14 0.37
N LYS A 361 -3.98 12.66 1.45
CA LYS A 361 -5.41 12.98 1.50
C LYS A 361 -5.77 14.27 0.73
N GLY A 362 -4.79 15.03 0.26
CA GLY A 362 -5.01 16.32 -0.42
C GLY A 362 -5.47 17.44 0.52
N GLU A 363 -5.10 17.33 1.81
CA GLU A 363 -5.59 18.17 2.91
C GLU A 363 -4.52 19.17 3.40
N LEU A 364 -3.49 19.41 2.59
CA LEU A 364 -2.40 20.30 2.94
C LEU A 364 -2.86 21.76 2.94
N ASN A 365 -2.90 22.34 4.13
CA ASN A 365 -3.06 23.78 4.30
C ASN A 365 -1.94 24.52 3.56
N ARG A 366 -2.29 25.64 2.91
CA ARG A 366 -1.37 26.49 2.13
C ARG A 366 -0.82 25.86 0.84
N PHE A 367 -1.36 24.71 0.42
CA PHE A 367 -1.17 24.20 -0.93
C PHE A 367 -2.43 24.37 -1.76
N GLN A 368 -2.41 23.91 -3.02
CA GLN A 368 -3.59 23.92 -3.87
C GLN A 368 -4.64 22.94 -3.30
N PRO A 369 -5.90 23.39 -3.05
CA PRO A 369 -6.92 22.55 -2.43
C PRO A 369 -7.18 21.27 -3.23
N GLY A 370 -7.19 20.13 -2.51
CA GLY A 370 -7.48 18.81 -3.09
C GLY A 370 -6.37 18.23 -3.94
N VAL A 371 -5.22 18.89 -4.09
CA VAL A 371 -4.06 18.29 -4.75
C VAL A 371 -3.44 17.28 -3.81
N SER A 372 -3.44 16.01 -4.22
CA SER A 372 -2.88 14.90 -3.46
C SER A 372 -1.47 14.53 -3.93
N ILE A 373 -0.72 13.89 -3.03
CA ILE A 373 0.54 13.24 -3.35
C ILE A 373 0.22 11.76 -3.67
N GLU A 374 0.52 11.29 -4.88
CA GLU A 374 0.35 9.87 -5.24
C GLU A 374 1.69 9.16 -5.27
N ILE A 375 1.86 8.17 -4.38
CA ILE A 375 3.16 7.54 -4.12
C ILE A 375 3.54 6.60 -5.24
N SER A 376 4.74 6.79 -5.78
CA SER A 376 5.43 5.78 -6.58
C SER A 376 6.42 4.96 -5.76
N ARG A 377 6.99 5.47 -4.67
CA ARG A 377 7.89 4.71 -3.79
C ARG A 377 7.90 5.34 -2.40
N LEU A 378 7.90 4.52 -1.36
CA LEU A 378 7.96 4.99 0.03
C LEU A 378 8.89 4.11 0.85
N ASP A 379 9.85 4.72 1.52
CA ASP A 379 10.76 4.06 2.46
C ASP A 379 10.91 4.90 3.72
N ALA A 380 11.21 4.25 4.84
CA ALA A 380 11.46 4.91 6.11
C ALA A 380 12.50 4.16 6.94
N TRP A 381 13.33 4.90 7.66
CA TRP A 381 14.48 4.38 8.40
C TRP A 381 14.69 5.11 9.73
N TYR A 382 15.37 4.42 10.63
CA TYR A 382 16.08 5.04 11.73
C TYR A 382 17.50 5.37 11.29
N SER A 383 17.98 6.57 11.64
CA SER A 383 19.35 6.98 11.41
C SER A 383 20.01 7.52 12.67
N ASP A 384 21.33 7.43 12.74
CA ASP A 384 22.12 8.01 13.82
C ASP A 384 22.35 9.52 13.61
N GLY A 385 22.99 10.18 14.58
CA GLY A 385 23.36 11.59 14.46
C GLY A 385 24.39 11.89 13.34
N HIS A 386 24.96 10.87 12.70
CA HIS A 386 25.87 10.99 11.56
C HIS A 386 25.16 10.79 10.21
N GLY A 387 23.87 10.44 10.21
CA GLY A 387 23.08 10.12 9.01
C GLY A 387 23.33 8.72 8.47
N SER A 388 23.91 7.82 9.27
CA SER A 388 24.00 6.40 8.94
C SER A 388 22.65 5.74 9.19
N VAL A 389 22.14 5.02 8.19
CA VAL A 389 20.91 4.24 8.32
C VAL A 389 21.16 3.00 9.18
N GLU A 390 20.44 2.88 10.29
CA GLU A 390 20.57 1.79 11.25
C GLU A 390 19.60 0.64 10.92
N SER A 391 18.32 0.95 10.72
CA SER A 391 17.28 -0.05 10.44
C SER A 391 16.06 0.57 9.77
N THR A 392 15.19 -0.27 9.20
CA THR A 392 13.92 0.18 8.62
C THR A 392 12.93 0.60 9.71
N ALA A 393 12.25 1.73 9.53
CA ALA A 393 11.22 2.23 10.43
C ALA A 393 9.83 1.84 9.92
N ALA A 394 9.52 0.54 9.90
CA ALA A 394 8.25 0.03 9.37
C ALA A 394 7.05 0.53 10.19
N TYR A 395 7.20 0.78 11.49
CA TYR A 395 6.25 1.52 12.34
C TYR A 395 5.65 2.76 11.64
N ILE A 396 6.49 3.61 11.04
CA ILE A 396 6.05 4.86 10.40
C ILE A 396 5.13 4.54 9.22
N ILE A 397 5.54 3.60 8.37
CA ILE A 397 4.79 3.27 7.15
C ILE A 397 3.49 2.53 7.49
N ARG A 398 3.50 1.60 8.45
CA ARG A 398 2.29 0.91 8.91
C ARG A 398 1.30 1.88 9.55
N GLY A 399 1.78 2.76 10.41
CA GLY A 399 0.95 3.79 11.03
C GLY A 399 0.38 4.78 10.02
N LEU A 400 1.16 5.16 9.01
CA LEU A 400 0.69 5.93 7.87
C LEU A 400 -0.43 5.20 7.10
N CYS A 401 -0.25 3.92 6.81
CA CYS A 401 -1.29 3.10 6.20
C CYS A 401 -2.55 3.06 7.06
N ARG A 402 -2.44 2.93 8.40
CA ARG A 402 -3.56 3.01 9.33
C ARG A 402 -4.28 4.35 9.29
N ARG A 403 -3.53 5.47 9.30
CA ARG A 403 -4.09 6.84 9.18
C ARG A 403 -4.83 7.09 7.88
N CYS A 404 -4.44 6.42 6.80
CA CYS A 404 -5.13 6.54 5.52
C CYS A 404 -6.30 5.54 5.46
N CYS A 405 -6.00 4.24 5.53
CA CYS A 405 -6.91 3.15 5.20
C CYS A 405 -8.08 3.02 6.19
N LEU A 406 -7.84 3.09 7.51
CA LEU A 406 -8.90 2.83 8.49
C LEU A 406 -10.00 3.89 8.48
N PRO A 407 -9.71 5.21 8.51
CA PRO A 407 -10.74 6.24 8.37
C PRO A 407 -11.52 6.09 7.06
N GLU A 408 -10.84 5.81 5.96
CA GLU A 408 -11.50 5.64 4.66
C GLU A 408 -12.39 4.40 4.61
N THR A 409 -11.97 3.27 5.19
CA THR A 409 -12.81 2.07 5.33
C THR A 409 -14.10 2.40 6.09
N ILE A 410 -14.01 3.20 7.16
CA ILE A 410 -15.18 3.61 7.93
C ILE A 410 -16.09 4.53 7.11
N LEU A 411 -15.54 5.53 6.43
CA LEU A 411 -16.31 6.44 5.57
C LEU A 411 -17.05 5.68 4.45
N ARG A 412 -16.36 4.73 3.81
CA ARG A 412 -16.94 3.82 2.80
C ARG A 412 -18.05 2.94 3.37
N SER A 413 -17.87 2.45 4.60
CA SER A 413 -18.88 1.64 5.30
C SER A 413 -20.10 2.48 5.69
N MET A 414 -19.91 3.75 6.07
CA MET A 414 -21.02 4.67 6.29
C MET A 414 -21.82 4.88 5.00
N GLN A 415 -21.15 5.10 3.86
CA GLN A 415 -21.82 5.23 2.55
C GLN A 415 -22.65 3.98 2.19
N ALA A 416 -22.08 2.78 2.34
CA ALA A 416 -22.79 1.54 2.08
C ALA A 416 -23.98 1.33 3.05
N SER A 417 -23.85 1.75 4.30
CA SER A 417 -24.93 1.67 5.30
C SER A 417 -26.10 2.59 4.95
N ILE A 418 -25.81 3.81 4.51
CA ILE A 418 -26.83 4.78 4.06
C ILE A 418 -27.57 4.24 2.84
N ALA A 419 -26.86 3.74 1.82
CA ALA A 419 -27.47 3.16 0.63
C ALA A 419 -28.37 1.93 0.96
N LEU A 420 -27.98 1.11 1.92
CA LEU A 420 -28.82 0.00 2.39
C LEU A 420 -30.10 0.47 3.07
N SER A 421 -30.08 1.62 3.75
CA SER A 421 -31.29 2.16 4.38
C SER A 421 -32.34 2.60 3.37
N GLU A 422 -31.94 3.12 2.22
CA GLU A 422 -32.84 3.42 1.10
C GLU A 422 -33.50 2.15 0.53
N ALA A 423 -32.86 0.99 0.70
CA ALA A 423 -33.40 -0.33 0.36
C ALA A 423 -34.24 -0.97 1.49
N GLY A 424 -34.46 -0.25 2.59
CA GLY A 424 -35.26 -0.68 3.75
C GLY A 424 -34.52 -1.56 4.76
N ASP A 425 -33.19 -1.56 4.75
CA ASP A 425 -32.39 -2.24 5.77
C ASP A 425 -32.21 -1.42 7.06
N SER A 426 -31.79 -2.06 8.14
CA SER A 426 -31.52 -1.36 9.40
C SER A 426 -30.26 -0.50 9.34
N LEU A 427 -30.34 0.66 9.98
CA LEU A 427 -29.21 1.58 10.17
C LEU A 427 -28.37 1.24 11.41
N ASP A 428 -28.51 0.03 11.96
CA ASP A 428 -27.74 -0.43 13.13
C ASP A 428 -26.24 -0.45 12.86
N HIS A 429 -25.85 -0.63 11.59
CA HIS A 429 -24.45 -0.57 11.15
C HIS A 429 -23.86 0.84 11.33
N CYS A 430 -24.62 1.91 11.06
CA CYS A 430 -24.15 3.27 11.31
C CYS A 430 -23.85 3.48 12.80
N ASP A 431 -24.74 3.01 13.69
CA ASP A 431 -24.55 3.17 15.15
C ASP A 431 -23.29 2.47 15.63
N LYS A 432 -23.06 1.25 15.17
CA LYS A 432 -21.83 0.51 15.45
C LYS A 432 -20.59 1.28 15.00
N LEU A 433 -20.58 1.80 13.78
CA LEU A 433 -19.45 2.59 13.26
C LEU A 433 -19.22 3.88 14.07
N ILE A 434 -20.30 4.56 14.50
CA ILE A 434 -20.23 5.74 15.36
C ILE A 434 -19.65 5.40 16.74
N GLU A 435 -20.14 4.33 17.38
CA GLU A 435 -19.61 3.83 18.65
C GLU A 435 -18.13 3.45 18.53
N LEU A 436 -17.74 2.82 17.42
CA LEU A 436 -16.35 2.43 17.16
C LEU A 436 -15.43 3.64 17.06
N VAL A 437 -15.82 4.67 16.30
CA VAL A 437 -15.03 5.91 16.16
C VAL A 437 -14.99 6.68 17.49
N ALA A 438 -16.11 6.76 18.22
CA ALA A 438 -16.20 7.49 19.48
C ALA A 438 -15.53 6.78 20.67
N SER A 439 -15.31 5.46 20.58
CA SER A 439 -14.67 4.68 21.64
C SER A 439 -13.22 5.09 21.85
N SER A 440 -12.86 5.46 23.08
CA SER A 440 -11.46 5.72 23.45
C SER A 440 -10.60 4.46 23.39
N GLU A 441 -11.19 3.27 23.54
CA GLU A 441 -10.47 2.00 23.54
C GLU A 441 -10.00 1.63 22.13
N SER A 442 -10.76 2.01 21.08
CA SER A 442 -10.40 1.70 19.70
C SER A 442 -9.21 2.54 19.20
N GLY A 443 -9.06 3.77 19.71
CA GLY A 443 -8.11 4.75 19.19
C GLY A 443 -8.39 5.13 17.73
N ILE A 444 -9.56 4.84 17.17
CA ILE A 444 -9.77 5.10 15.74
C ILE A 444 -9.88 6.61 15.46
N MET A 445 -10.46 7.38 16.38
CA MET A 445 -10.62 8.83 16.23
C MET A 445 -9.31 9.58 15.97
N HIS A 446 -8.18 9.15 16.57
CA HIS A 446 -6.88 9.84 16.39
C HIS A 446 -6.25 9.61 15.01
N LEU A 447 -6.79 8.68 14.22
CA LEU A 447 -6.33 8.39 12.86
C LEU A 447 -7.00 9.29 11.81
N PHE A 448 -8.17 9.83 12.13
CA PHE A 448 -8.90 10.70 11.22
C PHE A 448 -8.20 12.06 11.08
N SER A 449 -8.24 12.62 9.88
CA SER A 449 -7.97 14.05 9.68
C SER A 449 -9.18 14.89 10.10
N GLN A 450 -8.98 16.20 10.24
CA GLN A 450 -10.08 17.12 10.50
C GLN A 450 -11.14 17.08 9.38
N GLN A 451 -10.72 16.99 8.12
CA GLN A 451 -11.63 16.95 6.97
C GLN A 451 -12.40 15.62 6.91
N GLN A 452 -11.75 14.49 7.19
CA GLN A 452 -12.43 13.21 7.30
C GLN A 452 -13.41 13.16 8.47
N LEU A 453 -13.10 13.79 9.61
CA LEU A 453 -14.07 13.92 10.72
C LEU A 453 -15.28 14.76 10.31
N GLN A 454 -15.08 15.84 9.54
CA GLN A 454 -16.20 16.63 9.02
C GLN A 454 -17.08 15.80 8.09
N GLU A 455 -16.49 15.02 7.20
CA GLU A 455 -17.22 14.10 6.32
C GLU A 455 -17.97 13.02 7.13
N PHE A 456 -17.31 12.43 8.12
CA PHE A 456 -17.91 11.45 9.02
C PHE A 456 -19.16 12.00 9.72
N LEU A 457 -19.10 13.23 10.25
CA LEU A 457 -20.25 13.91 10.87
C LEU A 457 -21.39 14.20 9.87
N LEU A 458 -21.08 14.40 8.59
CA LEU A 458 -22.10 14.54 7.55
C LEU A 458 -22.84 13.21 7.33
N PHE A 459 -22.11 12.09 7.25
CA PHE A 459 -22.73 10.76 7.14
C PHE A 459 -23.51 10.37 8.39
N GLU A 460 -23.01 10.68 9.59
CA GLU A 460 -23.78 10.49 10.83
C GLU A 460 -25.11 11.23 10.77
N ARG A 461 -25.09 12.50 10.37
CA ARG A 461 -26.31 13.30 10.18
C ARG A 461 -27.27 12.66 9.17
N GLU A 462 -26.76 12.14 8.07
CA GLU A 462 -27.56 11.46 7.04
C GLU A 462 -28.21 10.17 7.54
N CYS A 463 -27.46 9.33 8.30
CA CYS A 463 -28.04 8.17 8.96
C CYS A 463 -29.16 8.59 9.94
N TYR A 464 -28.98 9.66 10.72
CA TYR A 464 -30.02 10.16 11.63
C TYR A 464 -31.28 10.64 10.91
N LEU A 465 -31.13 11.38 9.81
CA LEU A 465 -32.27 11.84 9.01
C LEU A 465 -33.04 10.65 8.43
N SER A 466 -32.32 9.67 7.88
CA SER A 466 -32.92 8.46 7.31
C SER A 466 -33.70 7.65 8.37
N LYS A 467 -33.21 7.56 9.61
CA LYS A 467 -33.97 6.94 10.72
C LYS A 467 -35.26 7.69 11.02
N MET A 468 -35.20 9.02 11.08
CA MET A 468 -36.39 9.84 11.36
C MET A 468 -37.45 9.69 10.26
N GLU A 469 -37.04 9.63 8.99
CA GLU A 469 -37.94 9.40 7.86
C GLU A 469 -38.62 8.02 7.95
N LEU A 470 -37.86 6.96 8.27
CA LEU A 470 -38.41 5.62 8.49
C LEU A 470 -39.38 5.57 9.68
N GLU A 471 -39.09 6.27 10.78
CA GLU A 471 -39.99 6.38 11.94
C GLU A 471 -41.29 7.13 11.59
N GLU A 472 -41.20 8.21 10.79
CA GLU A 472 -42.36 8.97 10.32
C GLU A 472 -43.25 8.11 9.41
N GLU A 473 -42.67 7.39 8.44
CA GLU A 473 -43.41 6.46 7.58
C GLU A 473 -44.12 5.35 8.37
N GLN A 474 -43.47 4.82 9.41
CA GLN A 474 -44.08 3.83 10.29
C GLN A 474 -45.24 4.41 11.11
N LEU A 475 -45.14 5.66 11.55
CA LEU A 475 -46.21 6.36 12.27
C LEU A 475 -47.40 6.67 11.37
N GLU A 476 -47.17 7.01 10.10
CA GLU A 476 -48.25 7.24 9.12
C GLU A 476 -48.98 5.96 8.73
N GLN A 477 -48.31 4.80 8.81
CA GLN A 477 -48.91 3.48 8.53
C GLN A 477 -49.72 2.91 9.69
N LEU A 478 -49.70 3.54 10.88
CA LEU A 478 -50.58 3.14 11.98
C LEU A 478 -52.04 3.49 11.63
N PRO A 479 -52.98 2.53 11.72
CA PRO A 479 -54.38 2.83 11.44
C PRO A 479 -54.87 3.92 12.39
N ALA A 480 -55.46 4.97 11.82
CA ALA A 480 -56.19 6.01 12.54
C ALA A 480 -57.50 5.43 13.12
N ASP A 481 -57.38 4.48 14.04
CA ASP A 481 -58.49 3.90 14.80
C ASP A 481 -58.27 4.21 16.29
N GLY A 482 -58.85 5.34 16.70
CA GLY A 482 -58.99 5.85 18.07
C GLY A 482 -60.06 6.93 18.12
#